data_AF-A0AAT9HJN9-F1
#
_entry.id   AF-A0AAT9HJN9-F1
#
_cell.length_a   1.000
_cell.length_b   1.000
_cell.length_c   1.000
_cell.angle_alpha   90.00
_cell.angle_beta   90.00
_cell.angle_gamma   90.00
#
_symmetry.space_group_name_H-M   'P 1'
#
loop_
_entity.id
_entity.type
_entity.pdbx_description
1 polymer ?
#
loop_
_entity_poly.entity_id
_entity_poly.type
_entity_poly.pdbx_seq_one_letter_code
_entity_poly.pdbx_strand_id
1 'polypeptide(L)'
;MPVRTRVAVVGAGPAGLLLSHLLGRHGIESVVVDSRSRAEIETTIRAGILEQGTVEILSGSGASDRVLTAGHRHEGIELRFGGEGHRIDFTGSVGRAVWLYPQHEVLKDLIAARLRAGQDLRFGVSAERVEGAETDRPRVLARDAGAPPSRSRPMSSSARTAPAAWSARRSRARTAAPSGSTRSPGSASCARRRPAPRS
;
A
#
# COMPACT_ATOMS: atom_id res chain seq x y z
N MET A 1 -23.70 -15.29 7.50
CA MET A 1 -23.02 -15.99 6.38
C MET A 1 -21.64 -15.38 6.12
N PRO A 2 -20.65 -16.21 5.73
CA PRO A 2 -19.33 -15.75 5.31
C PRO A 2 -19.42 -14.95 4.00
N VAL A 3 -18.54 -13.96 3.86
CA VAL A 3 -18.42 -13.16 2.62
C VAL A 3 -17.44 -13.87 1.70
N ARG A 4 -17.81 -14.01 0.42
CA ARG A 4 -16.93 -14.58 -0.61
C ARG A 4 -16.46 -13.46 -1.53
N THR A 5 -15.18 -13.50 -1.88
CA THR A 5 -14.57 -12.61 -2.86
C THR A 5 -13.41 -13.31 -3.57
N ARG A 6 -12.83 -12.72 -4.62
CA ARG A 6 -11.58 -13.23 -5.22
C ARG A 6 -10.35 -12.69 -4.52
N VAL A 7 -10.39 -11.45 -4.02
CA VAL A 7 -9.25 -10.84 -3.31
C VAL A 7 -9.73 -10.13 -2.05
N ALA A 8 -9.15 -10.47 -0.90
CA ALA A 8 -9.31 -9.70 0.32
C ALA A 8 -8.09 -8.78 0.49
N VAL A 9 -8.32 -7.47 0.52
CA VAL A 9 -7.27 -6.44 0.70
C VAL A 9 -7.33 -5.94 2.14
N VAL A 10 -6.22 -6.06 2.86
CA VAL A 10 -6.10 -5.59 4.25
C VAL A 10 -5.39 -4.23 4.25
N GLY A 11 -6.15 -3.18 4.59
CA GLY A 11 -5.73 -1.80 4.67
C GLY A 11 -6.29 -0.94 3.53
N ALA A 12 -7.04 0.09 3.87
CA ALA A 12 -7.55 1.13 2.98
C ALA A 12 -6.60 2.35 2.94
N GLY A 13 -5.29 2.07 2.85
CA GLY A 13 -4.27 3.08 2.50
C GLY A 13 -4.15 3.26 0.97
N PRO A 14 -3.24 4.13 0.50
CA PRO A 14 -3.12 4.41 -0.95
C PRO A 14 -2.83 3.14 -1.76
N ALA A 15 -1.93 2.28 -1.29
CA ALA A 15 -1.58 1.04 -1.97
C ALA A 15 -2.77 0.05 -2.06
N GLY A 16 -3.49 -0.17 -0.96
CA GLY A 16 -4.63 -1.09 -0.94
C GLY A 16 -5.81 -0.60 -1.77
N LEU A 17 -6.10 0.71 -1.71
CA LEU A 17 -7.16 1.31 -2.51
C LEU A 17 -6.81 1.37 -3.99
N LEU A 18 -5.56 1.68 -4.35
CA LEU A 18 -5.10 1.66 -5.74
C LEU A 18 -5.10 0.23 -6.29
N LEU A 19 -4.62 -0.76 -5.52
CA LEU A 19 -4.69 -2.15 -5.91
C LEU A 19 -6.14 -2.57 -6.17
N SER A 20 -7.02 -2.31 -5.21
CA SER A 20 -8.44 -2.59 -5.35
C SER A 20 -8.96 -1.97 -6.65
N HIS A 21 -8.68 -0.68 -6.89
CA HIS A 21 -9.03 0.05 -8.11
C HIS A 21 -8.64 -0.71 -9.37
N LEU A 22 -7.38 -1.10 -9.48
CA LEU A 22 -6.85 -1.82 -10.64
C LEU A 22 -7.49 -3.21 -10.78
N LEU A 23 -7.68 -3.96 -9.70
CA LEU A 23 -8.39 -5.25 -9.73
C LEU A 23 -9.81 -5.09 -10.29
N GLY A 24 -10.53 -4.05 -9.85
CA GLY A 24 -11.87 -3.75 -10.34
C GLY A 24 -11.89 -3.43 -11.84
N ARG A 25 -10.89 -2.71 -12.36
CA ARG A 25 -10.77 -2.44 -13.81
C ARG A 25 -10.56 -3.71 -14.63
N HIS A 26 -9.97 -4.74 -14.04
CA HIS A 26 -9.78 -6.05 -14.66
C HIS A 26 -10.90 -7.05 -14.34
N GLY A 27 -12.02 -6.60 -13.77
CA GLY A 27 -13.16 -7.48 -13.44
C GLY A 27 -12.86 -8.50 -12.33
N ILE A 28 -11.86 -8.22 -11.49
CA ILE A 28 -11.52 -9.03 -10.33
C ILE A 28 -12.19 -8.41 -9.10
N GLU A 29 -13.12 -9.17 -8.53
CA GLU A 29 -13.82 -8.79 -7.31
C GLU A 29 -12.85 -8.74 -6.12
N SER A 30 -12.91 -7.64 -5.37
CA SER A 30 -12.12 -7.47 -4.15
C SER A 30 -12.93 -6.80 -3.04
N VAL A 31 -12.67 -7.21 -1.80
CA VAL A 31 -13.16 -6.52 -0.59
C VAL A 31 -11.98 -5.89 0.13
N VAL A 32 -12.07 -4.61 0.48
CA VAL A 32 -11.07 -3.91 1.29
C VAL A 32 -11.56 -3.81 2.73
N VAL A 33 -10.71 -4.15 3.70
CA VAL A 33 -10.99 -3.96 5.14
C VAL A 33 -9.95 -3.04 5.76
N ASP A 34 -10.36 -2.12 6.63
CA ASP A 34 -9.45 -1.31 7.45
C ASP A 34 -10.05 -1.11 8.83
N SER A 35 -9.22 -1.19 9.87
CA SER A 35 -9.66 -1.01 11.25
C SER A 35 -10.04 0.44 11.55
N ARG A 36 -9.55 1.40 10.77
CA ARG A 36 -9.88 2.82 10.89
C ARG A 36 -11.23 3.09 10.23
N SER A 37 -11.95 4.06 10.78
CA SER A 37 -13.11 4.66 10.15
C SER A 37 -12.72 5.40 8.87
N ARG A 38 -13.71 5.61 7.99
CA ARG A 38 -13.53 6.41 6.78
C ARG A 38 -13.03 7.83 7.11
N ALA A 39 -13.62 8.46 8.13
CA ALA A 39 -13.25 9.80 8.56
C ALA A 39 -11.78 9.89 8.99
N GLU A 40 -11.28 8.91 9.76
CA GLU A 40 -9.87 8.87 10.17
C GLU A 40 -8.92 8.74 8.96
N ILE A 41 -9.31 7.96 7.95
CA ILE A 41 -8.50 7.77 6.73
C ILE A 41 -8.47 9.05 5.89
N GLU A 42 -9.62 9.69 5.68
CA GLU A 42 -9.75 10.89 4.84
C GLU A 42 -9.18 12.15 5.50
N THR A 43 -9.05 12.18 6.83
CA THR A 43 -8.53 13.34 7.59
C THR A 43 -7.05 13.23 7.97
N THR A 44 -6.37 12.14 7.62
CA THR A 44 -4.93 12.00 7.89
C THR A 44 -4.11 12.92 6.97
N ILE A 45 -3.95 14.20 7.36
CA ILE A 45 -3.21 15.19 6.59
C ILE A 45 -1.71 14.87 6.66
N ARG A 46 -1.10 14.66 5.48
CA ARG A 46 0.34 14.66 5.28
C ARG A 46 0.67 15.47 4.04
N ALA A 47 1.74 16.25 4.11
CA ALA A 47 2.37 16.81 2.92
C ALA A 47 2.74 15.64 1.99
N GLY A 48 2.35 15.73 0.72
CA GLY A 48 2.51 14.67 -0.26
C GLY A 48 3.17 15.22 -1.52
N ILE A 49 4.27 14.59 -1.93
CA ILE A 49 4.81 14.70 -3.27
C ILE A 49 4.43 13.41 -3.99
N LEU A 50 3.82 13.53 -5.17
CA LEU A 50 3.52 12.42 -6.05
C LEU A 50 4.49 12.44 -7.23
N GLU A 51 5.12 11.29 -7.46
CA GLU A 51 5.91 11.07 -8.66
C GLU A 51 5.00 11.01 -9.89
N GLN A 52 5.52 11.45 -11.04
CA GLN A 52 4.80 11.43 -12.31
C GLN A 52 4.14 10.07 -12.60
N GLY A 53 4.83 8.96 -12.39
CA GLY A 53 4.26 7.63 -12.64
C GLY A 53 3.02 7.34 -11.78
N THR A 54 2.95 7.87 -10.56
CA THR A 54 1.74 7.71 -9.73
C THR A 54 0.60 8.58 -10.26
N VAL A 55 0.91 9.80 -10.71
CA VAL A 55 -0.08 10.69 -11.36
C VAL A 55 -0.64 10.05 -12.62
N GLU A 56 0.22 9.50 -13.48
CA GLU A 56 -0.16 8.78 -14.70
C GLU A 56 -1.03 7.56 -14.41
N ILE A 57 -0.73 6.80 -13.35
CA ILE A 57 -1.58 5.68 -12.94
C ILE A 57 -2.94 6.18 -12.44
N LEU A 58 -3.00 7.23 -11.63
CA LEU A 58 -4.26 7.75 -11.10
C LEU A 58 -5.17 8.28 -12.22
N SER A 59 -4.64 9.06 -13.16
CA SER A 59 -5.40 9.61 -14.28
C SER A 59 -5.71 8.54 -15.33
N GLY A 60 -4.70 7.80 -15.81
CA GLY A 60 -4.83 6.76 -16.82
C GLY A 60 -5.68 5.56 -16.37
N SER A 61 -5.86 5.40 -15.05
CA SER A 61 -6.80 4.42 -14.51
C SER A 61 -8.21 4.92 -14.27
N GLY A 62 -8.48 6.21 -14.44
CA GLY A 62 -9.75 6.84 -14.09
C GLY A 62 -10.03 6.85 -12.58
N ALA A 63 -8.99 6.68 -11.76
CA ALA A 63 -9.11 6.83 -10.31
C ALA A 63 -9.28 8.30 -9.93
N SER A 64 -8.46 9.18 -10.53
CA SER A 64 -8.57 10.63 -10.33
C SER A 64 -7.77 11.42 -11.36
N ASP A 65 -8.41 12.45 -11.90
CA ASP A 65 -7.74 13.52 -12.65
C ASP A 65 -7.53 14.78 -11.80
N ARG A 66 -8.03 14.81 -10.54
CA ARG A 66 -7.93 16.00 -9.67
C ARG A 66 -6.49 16.36 -9.34
N VAL A 67 -5.57 15.40 -9.35
CA VAL A 67 -4.14 15.70 -9.18
C VAL A 67 -3.59 16.60 -10.29
N LEU A 68 -4.17 16.57 -11.50
CA LEU A 68 -3.75 17.40 -12.63
C LEU A 68 -4.32 18.82 -12.56
N THR A 69 -5.45 19.02 -11.86
CA THR A 69 -6.14 20.32 -11.79
C THR A 69 -5.96 21.03 -10.44
N ALA A 70 -5.90 20.28 -9.34
CA ALA A 70 -5.74 20.80 -7.98
C ALA A 70 -4.33 20.56 -7.41
N GLY A 71 -3.52 19.71 -8.04
CA GLY A 71 -2.11 19.53 -7.68
C GLY A 71 -1.23 20.59 -8.31
N HIS A 72 -0.11 20.89 -7.66
CA HIS A 72 0.88 21.83 -8.18
C HIS A 72 2.02 21.04 -8.81
N ARG A 73 2.20 21.19 -10.12
CA ARG A 73 3.30 20.53 -10.85
C ARG A 73 4.61 21.27 -10.56
N HIS A 74 5.63 20.51 -10.20
CA HIS A 74 6.99 20.98 -9.93
C HIS A 74 7.97 20.30 -10.89
N GLU A 75 8.69 21.11 -11.64
CA GLU A 75 9.69 20.68 -12.64
C GLU A 75 11.09 20.55 -12.04
N GLY A 76 11.19 20.64 -10.72
CA GLY A 76 12.42 20.48 -9.99
C GLY A 76 12.40 21.17 -8.63
N ILE A 77 13.55 21.18 -7.98
CA ILE A 77 13.76 21.77 -6.66
C ILE A 77 14.98 22.70 -6.65
N GLU A 78 15.09 23.51 -5.61
CA GLU A 78 16.29 24.27 -5.26
C GLU A 78 16.80 23.78 -3.90
N LEU A 79 18.10 23.47 -3.83
CA LEU A 79 18.79 23.13 -2.59
C LEU A 79 19.73 24.28 -2.22
N ARG A 80 19.64 24.81 -1.00
CA ARG A 80 20.51 25.91 -0.56
C ARG A 80 21.60 25.39 0.37
N PHE A 81 22.86 25.55 -0.04
CA PHE A 81 24.03 25.20 0.76
C PHE A 81 25.24 26.03 0.34
N GLY A 82 26.16 26.29 1.27
CA GLY A 82 27.34 27.11 1.01
C GLY A 82 27.01 28.60 0.72
N GLY A 83 25.86 29.10 1.16
CA GLY A 83 25.40 30.47 0.88
C GLY A 83 24.74 30.65 -0.50
N GLU A 84 24.70 29.61 -1.33
CA GLU A 84 24.19 29.66 -2.69
C GLU A 84 22.99 28.73 -2.88
N GLY A 85 22.17 29.03 -3.90
CA GLY A 85 21.05 28.20 -4.34
C GLY A 85 21.44 27.33 -5.52
N HIS A 86 21.18 26.03 -5.42
CA HIS A 86 21.52 25.02 -6.42
C HIS A 86 20.24 24.43 -7.01
N ARG A 87 19.92 24.80 -8.26
CA ARG A 87 18.71 24.33 -8.96
C ARG A 87 18.94 22.94 -9.55
N ILE A 88 18.04 21.99 -9.26
CA ILE A 88 18.01 20.65 -9.87
C ILE A 88 16.80 20.53 -10.81
N ASP A 89 16.99 20.78 -12.10
CA ASP A 89 15.94 20.71 -13.12
C ASP A 89 15.60 19.26 -13.47
N PHE A 90 14.41 18.79 -13.09
CA PHE A 90 13.96 17.43 -13.39
C PHE A 90 13.54 17.29 -14.85
N THR A 91 12.90 18.32 -15.41
CA THR A 91 12.43 18.28 -16.80
C THR A 91 13.58 18.29 -17.79
N GLY A 92 14.57 19.16 -17.60
CA GLY A 92 15.77 19.20 -18.43
C GLY A 92 16.69 17.99 -18.25
N SER A 93 16.69 17.36 -17.08
CA SER A 93 17.59 16.22 -16.79
C SER A 93 17.01 14.86 -17.18
N VAL A 94 15.73 14.61 -16.86
CA VAL A 94 15.10 13.29 -17.01
C VAL A 94 13.73 13.34 -17.69
N GLY A 95 13.27 14.51 -18.15
CA GLY A 95 11.98 14.66 -18.80
C GLY A 95 10.78 14.39 -17.88
N ARG A 96 10.95 14.50 -16.55
CA ARG A 96 9.90 14.18 -15.57
C ARG A 96 9.63 15.33 -14.60
N ALA A 97 8.47 15.25 -13.94
CA ALA A 97 8.04 16.19 -12.91
C ALA A 97 7.49 15.47 -11.67
N VAL A 98 7.22 16.24 -10.62
CA VAL A 98 6.50 15.78 -9.44
C VAL A 98 5.32 16.70 -9.16
N TRP A 99 4.34 16.24 -8.38
CA TRP A 99 3.16 17.02 -8.02
C TRP A 99 3.09 17.17 -6.51
N LEU A 100 2.96 18.41 -6.04
CA LEU A 100 2.51 18.68 -4.68
C LEU A 100 1.00 18.51 -4.65
N TYR A 101 0.56 17.39 -4.08
CA TYR A 101 -0.84 17.07 -3.91
C TYR A 101 -1.00 16.26 -2.62
N PRO A 102 -1.79 16.73 -1.65
CA PRO A 102 -1.84 16.11 -0.33
C PRO A 102 -2.26 14.64 -0.38
N GLN A 103 -1.59 13.79 0.41
CA GLN A 103 -1.85 12.34 0.40
C GLN A 103 -3.32 12.00 0.74
N HIS A 104 -3.95 12.79 1.61
CA HIS A 104 -5.34 12.59 1.99
C HIS A 104 -6.32 12.88 0.85
N GLU A 105 -5.98 13.77 -0.08
CA GLU A 105 -6.79 14.03 -1.27
C GLU A 105 -6.76 12.83 -2.22
N VAL A 106 -5.59 12.20 -2.41
CA VAL A 106 -5.48 10.93 -3.16
C VAL A 106 -6.35 9.84 -2.54
N LEU A 107 -6.36 9.74 -1.20
CA LEU A 107 -7.20 8.77 -0.50
C LEU A 107 -8.70 9.04 -0.73
N LYS A 108 -9.14 10.29 -0.60
CA LYS A 108 -10.53 10.69 -0.87
C LYS A 108 -10.94 10.34 -2.29
N ASP A 109 -10.07 10.62 -3.26
CA ASP A 109 -10.36 10.35 -4.66
C ASP A 109 -10.49 8.86 -4.95
N LEU A 110 -9.54 8.05 -4.45
CA LEU A 110 -9.58 6.60 -4.58
C LEU A 110 -10.81 6.00 -3.90
N ILE A 111 -11.16 6.44 -2.68
CA ILE A 111 -12.38 6.00 -1.99
C ILE A 111 -13.61 6.37 -2.82
N ALA A 112 -13.70 7.60 -3.30
CA ALA A 112 -14.83 8.07 -4.10
C ALA A 112 -14.96 7.27 -5.41
N ALA A 113 -13.86 7.00 -6.11
CA ALA A 113 -13.85 6.16 -7.31
C ALA A 113 -14.34 4.73 -7.03
N ARG A 114 -13.93 4.15 -5.90
CA ARG A 114 -14.36 2.81 -5.48
C ARG A 114 -15.83 2.74 -5.11
N LEU A 115 -16.33 3.71 -4.36
CA LEU A 115 -17.74 3.78 -3.99
C LEU A 115 -18.63 3.99 -5.23
N ARG A 116 -18.23 4.86 -6.17
CA ARG A 116 -18.95 5.03 -7.46
C ARG A 116 -19.00 3.75 -8.28
N ALA A 117 -17.96 2.92 -8.21
CA ALA A 117 -17.90 1.62 -8.87
C ALA A 117 -18.63 0.49 -8.12
N GLY A 118 -19.36 0.80 -7.05
CA GLY A 118 -20.14 -0.18 -6.28
C GLY A 118 -19.27 -1.21 -5.54
N GLN A 119 -18.02 -0.88 -5.22
CA GLN A 119 -17.12 -1.82 -4.57
C GLN A 119 -17.24 -1.86 -3.04
N ASP A 120 -16.90 -3.03 -2.47
CA ASP A 120 -17.01 -3.31 -1.05
C ASP A 120 -15.78 -2.79 -0.27
N LEU A 121 -15.95 -1.61 0.34
CA LEU A 121 -15.02 -1.00 1.28
C LEU A 121 -15.59 -1.07 2.70
N ARG A 122 -14.88 -1.74 3.61
CA ARG A 122 -15.31 -1.95 4.99
C ARG A 122 -14.39 -1.26 5.97
N PHE A 123 -14.85 -0.11 6.44
CA PHE A 123 -14.16 0.69 7.45
C PHE A 123 -14.57 0.25 8.86
N GLY A 124 -13.68 0.44 9.84
CA GLY A 124 -13.89 -0.04 11.19
C GLY A 124 -13.86 -1.58 11.30
N VAL A 125 -13.33 -2.29 10.31
CA VAL A 125 -13.24 -3.74 10.29
C VAL A 125 -11.79 -4.17 10.43
N SER A 126 -11.47 -4.81 11.55
CA SER A 126 -10.13 -5.30 11.84
C SER A 126 -9.93 -6.70 11.28
N ALA A 127 -8.95 -6.89 10.40
CA ALA A 127 -8.47 -8.22 10.05
C ALA A 127 -7.63 -8.79 11.20
N GLU A 128 -8.06 -9.92 11.78
CA GLU A 128 -7.43 -10.51 12.96
C GLU A 128 -6.40 -11.57 12.60
N ARG A 129 -6.76 -12.45 11.67
CA ARG A 129 -5.91 -13.59 11.28
C ARG A 129 -6.25 -14.07 9.87
N VAL A 130 -5.25 -14.65 9.22
CA VAL A 130 -5.41 -15.40 7.98
C VAL A 130 -5.34 -16.89 8.29
N GLU A 131 -6.28 -17.66 7.74
CA GLU A 131 -6.34 -19.12 7.84
C GLU A 131 -6.18 -19.76 6.46
N GLY A 132 -5.47 -20.88 6.38
CA GLY A 132 -5.28 -21.61 5.13
C GLY A 132 -4.57 -20.82 4.04
N ALA A 133 -3.61 -19.95 4.41
CA ALA A 133 -2.87 -19.11 3.46
C ALA A 133 -2.19 -19.93 2.34
N GLU A 134 -1.68 -21.12 2.68
CA GLU A 134 -1.01 -22.04 1.75
C GLU A 134 -1.98 -22.99 1.04
N THR A 135 -3.29 -22.74 1.11
CA THR A 135 -4.33 -23.58 0.51
C THR A 135 -5.07 -22.84 -0.59
N ASP A 136 -5.83 -23.57 -1.41
CA ASP A 136 -6.69 -22.97 -2.45
C ASP A 136 -7.91 -22.22 -1.90
N ARG A 137 -8.08 -22.16 -0.56
CA ARG A 137 -9.25 -21.57 0.11
C ARG A 137 -8.86 -20.72 1.32
N PRO A 138 -8.03 -19.68 1.15
CA PRO A 138 -7.60 -18.84 2.26
C PRO A 138 -8.78 -18.02 2.81
N ARG A 139 -8.75 -17.76 4.12
CA ARG A 139 -9.77 -16.98 4.83
C ARG A 139 -9.13 -15.87 5.65
N VAL A 140 -9.75 -14.70 5.64
CA VAL A 140 -9.45 -13.60 6.56
C VAL A 140 -10.54 -13.59 7.62
N LEU A 141 -10.16 -13.86 8.86
CA LEU A 141 -11.03 -13.63 10.01
C LEU A 141 -11.03 -12.13 10.32
N ALA A 142 -12.21 -11.52 10.25
CA ALA A 142 -12.38 -10.09 10.46
C ALA A 142 -13.40 -9.80 11.56
N ARG A 143 -13.24 -8.67 12.22
CA ARG A 143 -14.09 -8.20 13.32
C ARG A 143 -14.56 -6.78 13.04
N ASP A 144 -15.88 -6.58 13.12
CA ASP A 144 -16.48 -5.24 13.07
C ASP A 144 -16.20 -4.46 14.37
N ALA A 145 -16.00 -3.15 14.27
CA ALA A 145 -15.84 -2.28 15.43
C ALA A 145 -17.06 -2.42 16.37
N GLY A 146 -16.81 -2.84 17.62
CA GLY A 146 -17.84 -3.05 18.64
C GLY A 146 -18.38 -4.48 18.76
N ALA A 147 -17.94 -5.43 17.93
CA ALA A 147 -18.33 -6.83 18.07
C ALA A 147 -17.48 -7.55 19.17
N PRO A 148 -18.10 -8.20 20.17
CA PRO A 148 -17.37 -8.96 21.19
C PRO A 148 -16.52 -10.07 20.57
N PRO A 149 -15.44 -10.54 21.22
CA PRO A 149 -14.48 -11.54 20.70
C PRO A 149 -15.12 -12.72 19.95
N SER A 150 -16.27 -13.18 20.44
CA SER A 150 -17.05 -14.31 19.92
C SER A 150 -17.81 -14.06 18.60
N ARG A 151 -17.88 -12.82 18.07
CA ARG A 151 -18.60 -12.47 16.83
C ARG A 151 -17.68 -12.06 15.68
N SER A 152 -16.54 -12.73 15.50
CA SER A 152 -15.75 -12.59 14.28
C SER A 152 -16.50 -13.17 13.07
N ARG A 153 -16.42 -12.50 11.92
CA ARG A 153 -17.02 -12.97 10.66
C ARG A 153 -15.91 -13.43 9.72
N PRO A 154 -15.90 -14.70 9.30
CA PRO A 154 -14.96 -15.16 8.30
C PRO A 154 -15.28 -14.56 6.93
N MET A 155 -14.28 -13.95 6.30
CA MET A 155 -14.25 -13.65 4.88
C MET A 155 -13.41 -14.72 4.18
N SER A 156 -13.93 -15.33 3.13
CA SER A 156 -13.18 -16.31 2.33
C SER A 156 -12.81 -15.72 0.98
N SER A 157 -11.54 -15.85 0.63
CA SER A 157 -11.07 -15.61 -0.73
C SER A 157 -11.09 -16.95 -1.50
N SER A 158 -11.47 -16.90 -2.77
CA SER A 158 -11.57 -18.07 -3.66
C SER A 158 -10.45 -18.13 -4.72
N ALA A 159 -9.39 -17.33 -4.57
CA ALA A 159 -8.33 -17.27 -5.56
C ALA A 159 -7.53 -18.59 -5.63
N ARG A 160 -7.48 -19.19 -6.83
CA ARG A 160 -6.62 -20.34 -7.21
C ARG A 160 -5.13 -19.98 -7.35
N THR A 161 -4.80 -18.70 -7.22
CA THR A 161 -3.45 -18.15 -7.23
C THR A 161 -3.46 -16.98 -6.26
N ALA A 162 -2.65 -17.03 -5.21
CA ALA A 162 -2.50 -15.91 -4.29
C ALA A 162 -1.84 -14.73 -5.02
N PRO A 163 -2.49 -13.56 -5.03
CA PRO A 163 -1.77 -12.37 -4.67
C PRO A 163 -2.38 -11.89 -3.36
N ALA A 164 -1.86 -12.42 -2.26
CA ALA A 164 -1.99 -11.73 -0.98
C ALA A 164 -1.14 -10.45 -1.11
N ALA A 165 -1.71 -9.40 -1.69
CA ALA A 165 -1.05 -8.12 -1.79
C ALA A 165 -1.08 -7.45 -0.42
N TRP A 166 0.01 -7.72 0.29
CA TRP A 166 0.33 -7.30 1.63
C TRP A 166 1.00 -5.92 1.60
N SER A 167 0.45 -4.93 2.30
CA SER A 167 1.15 -3.69 2.60
C SER A 167 1.27 -3.51 4.12
N ALA A 168 2.43 -3.85 4.66
CA ALA A 168 2.75 -3.67 6.07
C ALA A 168 3.11 -2.20 6.37
N ARG A 169 2.34 -1.58 7.28
CA ARG A 169 2.94 -0.73 8.31
C ARG A 169 2.05 -0.67 9.56
N ARG A 170 2.57 -1.28 10.64
CA ARG A 170 2.12 -1.25 12.04
C ARG A 170 0.68 -1.75 12.32
N SER A 171 0.52 -3.06 12.33
CA SER A 171 -0.38 -3.75 13.27
C SER A 171 0.20 -5.15 13.54
N ARG A 172 -0.17 -5.75 14.68
CA ARG A 172 0.46 -6.93 15.30
C ARG A 172 0.23 -8.26 14.54
N ALA A 173 0.32 -8.26 13.21
CA ALA A 173 0.13 -9.43 12.37
C ALA A 173 1.47 -9.98 11.81
N ARG A 174 2.59 -9.80 12.53
CA ARG A 174 3.90 -10.33 12.11
C ARG A 174 4.14 -11.78 12.55
N THR A 175 3.23 -12.38 13.30
CA THR A 175 3.33 -13.74 13.85
C THR A 175 2.42 -14.71 13.12
N ALA A 176 2.74 -15.01 11.85
CA ALA A 176 2.29 -16.22 11.17
C ALA A 176 3.14 -16.47 9.90
N ALA A 177 4.46 -16.50 10.05
CA ALA A 177 5.33 -17.21 9.11
C ALA A 177 5.98 -18.34 9.91
N PRO A 178 5.93 -19.62 9.48
CA PRO A 178 6.65 -20.67 10.16
C PRO A 178 8.14 -20.41 10.04
N SER A 179 8.84 -20.40 11.18
CA SER A 179 10.30 -20.37 11.25
C SER A 179 10.83 -21.63 10.57
N GLY A 180 11.25 -21.51 9.32
CA GLY A 180 12.04 -22.54 8.64
C GLY A 180 13.37 -22.69 9.38
N SER A 181 13.64 -23.89 9.86
CA SER A 181 14.91 -24.27 10.46
C SER A 181 16.01 -24.25 9.40
N THR A 182 16.70 -23.12 9.26
CA THR A 182 18.00 -23.11 8.58
C THR A 182 19.04 -23.74 9.52
N ARG A 183 19.45 -24.97 9.19
CA ARG A 183 20.72 -25.55 9.67
C ARG A 183 21.86 -24.57 9.36
N SER A 184 22.62 -24.19 10.37
CA SER A 184 23.86 -23.41 10.24
C SER A 184 24.91 -24.18 9.43
N PRO A 185 25.53 -23.58 8.40
CA PRO A 185 26.88 -23.92 8.00
C PRO A 185 27.87 -23.10 8.83
N GLY A 186 28.98 -23.73 9.20
CA GLY A 186 29.98 -23.24 10.15
C GLY A 186 30.57 -21.86 9.82
N SER A 187 31.03 -21.22 10.89
CA SER A 187 31.75 -19.96 10.91
C SER A 187 33.01 -19.99 10.04
N ALA A 188 33.02 -19.21 8.96
CA ALA A 188 34.26 -18.80 8.30
C ALA A 188 34.64 -17.39 8.76
N SER A 189 35.64 -17.34 9.65
CA SER A 189 36.37 -16.13 10.02
C SER A 189 37.12 -15.59 8.81
N CYS A 190 36.83 -14.36 8.37
CA CYS A 190 37.62 -13.66 7.37
C CYS A 190 38.51 -12.63 8.07
N ALA A 191 39.79 -13.00 8.23
CA ALA A 191 40.84 -12.17 8.79
C ALA A 191 41.15 -10.96 7.89
N ARG A 192 41.38 -9.79 8.53
CA ARG A 192 41.86 -8.57 7.89
C ARG A 192 43.29 -8.80 7.37
N ARG A 193 43.50 -8.65 6.05
CA ARG A 193 44.86 -8.58 5.47
C ARG A 193 45.42 -7.16 5.70
N ARG A 194 46.58 -7.09 6.36
CA ARG A 194 47.45 -5.89 6.39
C ARG A 194 48.18 -5.75 5.04
N PRO A 195 48.45 -4.53 4.54
CA PRO A 195 49.31 -4.34 3.39
C PRO A 195 50.80 -4.43 3.79
N ALA A 196 51.61 -5.01 2.91
CA ALA A 196 53.06 -5.12 3.02
C ALA A 196 53.78 -3.81 2.64
N PRO A 197 54.99 -3.54 3.16
CA PRO A 197 55.73 -2.30 2.88
C PRO A 197 56.36 -2.35 1.49
N ARG A 198 56.38 -1.20 0.80
CA ARG A 198 57.15 -1.01 -0.42
C ARG A 198 58.57 -0.58 -0.07
N SER A 199 59.54 -1.21 -0.74
CA SER A 199 60.95 -0.85 -0.84
C SER A 199 61.15 0.55 -1.40
#